data_AF-A0A2D4ZGB8-F1
#
_entry.id   AF-A0A2D4ZGB8-F1
#
_cell.length_a   1.000
_cell.length_b   1.000
_cell.length_c   1.000
_cell.angle_alpha   90.00
_cell.angle_beta   90.00
_cell.angle_gamma   90.00
#
_symmetry.space_group_name_H-M   'P 1'
#
loop_
_entity.id
_entity.type
_entity.pdbx_description
1 polymer ?
#
loop_
_entity_poly.entity_id
_entity_poly.type
_entity_poly.pdbx_seq_one_letter_code
_entity_poly.pdbx_strand_id
1 'polypeptide(L)'
;MQYKIEKAVELFTIVWAAEIENIKDVIEQYCYFIDDSYKACQLTSFAHNLFDQYQSGTSALILHKELRSLKELATGISHQRAIESQLLPDLSALTRDRAKFKGTIPVMELENDKVPL
;
A
#
# COMPACT_ATOMS: atom_id res chain seq x y z
N MET A 1 -1.70 29.47 -6.54
CA MET A 1 -2.05 28.30 -7.39
C MET A 1 -0.99 27.21 -7.27
N GLN A 2 0.30 27.56 -7.38
CA GLN A 2 1.44 26.66 -7.24
C GLN A 2 1.49 25.88 -5.91
N TYR A 3 1.33 26.56 -4.77
CA TYR A 3 1.27 25.92 -3.44
C TYR A 3 0.19 24.83 -3.29
N LYS A 4 -0.97 24.98 -3.95
CA LYS A 4 -2.04 23.98 -3.90
C LYS A 4 -1.68 22.72 -4.70
N ILE A 5 -0.92 22.88 -5.78
CA ILE A 5 -0.46 21.77 -6.64
C ILE A 5 0.65 21.00 -5.93
N GLU A 6 1.63 21.70 -5.35
CA GLU A 6 2.73 21.10 -4.57
C GLU A 6 2.18 20.23 -3.43
N LYS A 7 1.23 20.78 -2.65
CA LYS A 7 0.60 20.03 -1.56
C LYS A 7 -0.20 18.82 -2.04
N ALA A 8 -0.85 18.90 -3.20
CA ALA A 8 -1.58 17.76 -3.76
C ALA A 8 -0.63 16.63 -4.20
N VAL A 9 0.54 16.97 -4.75
CA VAL A 9 1.58 16.00 -5.11
C VAL A 9 2.18 15.36 -3.86
N GLU A 10 2.48 16.13 -2.82
CA GLU A 10 2.97 15.60 -1.55
C GLU A 10 1.97 14.62 -0.92
N LEU A 11 0.69 14.97 -0.87
CA LEU A 11 -0.35 14.11 -0.33
C LEU A 11 -0.54 12.83 -1.16
N PHE A 12 -0.43 12.93 -2.49
CA PHE A 12 -0.40 11.76 -3.36
C PHE A 12 0.75 10.82 -2.98
N THR A 13 1.97 11.35 -2.88
CA THR A 13 3.16 10.55 -2.56
C THR A 13 3.04 9.87 -1.20
N ILE A 14 2.56 10.58 -0.19
CA ILE A 14 2.35 10.04 1.16
C ILE A 14 1.37 8.86 1.13
N VAL A 15 0.21 9.02 0.48
CA VAL A 15 -0.80 7.96 0.38
C VAL A 15 -0.26 6.76 -0.39
N TRP A 16 0.47 6.96 -1.48
CA TRP A 16 1.01 5.86 -2.28
C TRP A 16 2.18 5.13 -1.63
N ALA A 17 2.95 5.81 -0.78
CA ALA A 17 4.01 5.22 0.02
C ALA A 17 3.49 4.43 1.24
N ALA A 18 2.25 4.65 1.67
CA ALA A 18 1.68 3.96 2.83
C ALA A 18 1.61 2.44 2.64
N GLU A 19 1.97 1.72 3.68
CA GLU A 19 1.87 0.26 3.77
C GLU A 19 0.65 -0.13 4.60
N ILE A 20 0.29 -1.41 4.64
CA ILE A 20 -0.90 -1.87 5.37
C ILE A 20 -0.80 -1.50 6.86
N GLU A 21 0.41 -1.57 7.41
CA GLU A 21 0.74 -1.36 8.82
C GLU A 21 0.42 0.06 9.29
N ASN A 22 0.53 1.06 8.39
CA ASN A 22 0.36 2.47 8.72
C ASN A 22 -0.74 3.17 7.92
N ILE A 23 -1.47 2.45 7.06
CA ILE A 23 -2.47 3.04 6.16
C ILE A 23 -3.57 3.78 6.92
N LYS A 24 -3.95 3.27 8.10
CA LYS A 24 -4.97 3.89 8.95
C LYS A 24 -4.56 5.32 9.34
N ASP A 25 -3.38 5.46 9.93
CA ASP A 25 -2.87 6.75 10.40
C ASP A 25 -2.62 7.72 9.24
N VAL A 26 -2.08 7.20 8.12
CA VAL A 26 -1.83 8.01 6.93
C VAL A 26 -3.13 8.55 6.34
N ILE A 27 -4.18 7.73 6.24
CA ILE A 27 -5.47 8.17 5.70
C ILE A 27 -6.15 9.17 6.64
N GLU A 28 -6.11 8.95 7.95
CA GLU A 28 -6.65 9.93 8.91
C GLU A 28 -5.96 11.29 8.79
N GLN A 29 -4.63 11.30 8.65
CA GLN A 29 -3.87 12.53 8.41
C GLN A 29 -4.19 13.17 7.06
N TYR A 30 -4.29 12.36 6.01
CA TYR A 30 -4.66 12.79 4.66
C TYR A 30 -6.04 13.45 4.64
N CYS A 31 -7.01 12.88 5.36
CA CYS A 31 -8.39 13.37 5.40
C CYS A 31 -8.53 14.78 6.00
N TYR A 32 -7.61 15.25 6.85
CA TYR A 32 -7.60 16.65 7.30
C TYR A 32 -7.43 17.67 6.15
N PHE A 33 -6.89 17.24 5.01
CA PHE A 33 -6.67 18.10 3.85
C PHE A 33 -7.77 17.97 2.78
N ILE A 34 -8.81 17.16 3.05
CA ILE A 34 -9.94 16.95 2.14
C ILE A 34 -11.13 17.78 2.63
N ASP A 35 -11.62 18.70 1.80
CA ASP A 35 -12.79 19.53 2.14
C ASP A 35 -14.12 18.74 2.06
N ASP A 36 -14.14 17.61 1.36
CA ASP A 36 -15.30 16.72 1.24
C ASP A 36 -15.41 15.76 2.44
N SER A 37 -16.29 16.09 3.37
CA SER A 37 -16.54 15.30 4.58
C SER A 37 -17.07 13.89 4.30
N TYR A 38 -17.84 13.71 3.21
CA TYR A 38 -18.36 12.40 2.84
C TYR A 38 -17.23 11.50 2.35
N LYS A 39 -16.38 12.03 1.45
CA LYS A 39 -15.19 11.33 0.97
C LYS A 39 -14.23 11.01 2.10
N ALA A 40 -14.00 11.95 3.02
CA ALA A 40 -13.16 11.72 4.19
C ALA A 40 -13.68 10.58 5.06
N CYS A 41 -14.98 10.57 5.38
CA CYS A 41 -15.60 9.49 6.17
C CYS A 41 -15.47 8.12 5.48
N GLN A 42 -15.70 8.07 4.16
CA GLN A 42 -15.56 6.84 3.37
C GLN A 42 -14.13 6.30 3.41
N LEU A 43 -13.13 7.17 3.23
CA LEU A 43 -11.72 6.80 3.27
C LEU A 43 -11.30 6.28 4.64
N THR A 44 -11.65 6.99 5.70
CA THR A 44 -11.35 6.59 7.08
C THR A 44 -11.96 5.22 7.38
N SER A 45 -13.24 5.02 7.03
CA SER A 45 -13.93 3.75 7.29
C SER A 45 -13.29 2.58 6.54
N PHE A 46 -12.89 2.81 5.28
CA PHE A 46 -12.21 1.79 4.49
C PHE A 46 -10.81 1.48 5.07
N ALA A 47 -10.04 2.50 5.45
CA ALA A 47 -8.73 2.30 6.06
C ALA A 47 -8.80 1.50 7.38
N HIS A 48 -9.82 1.75 8.20
CA HIS A 48 -10.06 1.00 9.45
C HIS A 48 -10.40 -0.47 9.16
N ASN A 49 -11.34 -0.73 8.25
CA ASN A 49 -11.68 -2.11 7.86
C ASN A 49 -10.48 -2.87 7.29
N LEU A 50 -9.68 -2.21 6.43
CA LEU A 50 -8.47 -2.81 5.86
C LEU A 50 -7.45 -3.19 6.94
N PHE A 51 -7.29 -2.32 7.95
CA PHE A 51 -6.42 -2.60 9.08
C PHE A 51 -6.95 -3.76 9.95
N ASP A 52 -8.25 -3.83 10.20
CA ASP A 52 -8.87 -4.95 10.93
C ASP A 52 -8.69 -6.28 10.18
N GLN A 53 -8.83 -6.27 8.85
CA GLN A 53 -8.55 -7.43 8.01
C GLN A 53 -7.08 -7.87 8.08
N TYR A 54 -6.16 -6.92 8.13
CA TYR A 54 -4.74 -7.22 8.34
C TYR A 54 -4.49 -7.89 9.69
N GLN A 55 -5.04 -7.33 10.78
CA GLN A 55 -4.91 -7.90 12.12
C GLN A 55 -5.52 -9.29 12.25
N SER A 56 -6.57 -9.58 11.48
CA SER A 56 -7.20 -10.91 11.44
C SER A 56 -6.46 -11.95 10.58
N GLY A 57 -5.34 -11.60 9.95
CA GLY A 57 -4.54 -12.53 9.15
C GLY A 57 -5.09 -12.79 7.76
N THR A 58 -5.81 -11.83 7.18
CA THR A 58 -6.30 -11.92 5.79
C THR A 58 -5.13 -12.10 4.81
N SER A 59 -5.36 -12.84 3.71
CA SER A 59 -4.34 -13.09 2.69
C SER A 59 -3.72 -11.80 2.17
N ALA A 60 -2.38 -11.76 2.09
CA ALA A 60 -1.63 -10.64 1.55
C ALA A 60 -2.10 -10.21 0.15
N LEU A 61 -2.54 -11.15 -0.70
CA LEU A 61 -3.05 -10.85 -2.03
C LEU A 61 -4.33 -10.00 -1.97
N ILE A 62 -5.22 -10.31 -1.02
CA ILE A 62 -6.49 -9.57 -0.83
C ILE A 62 -6.17 -8.19 -0.26
N LEU A 63 -5.35 -8.14 0.79
CA LEU A 63 -4.94 -6.88 1.43
C LEU A 63 -4.26 -5.93 0.44
N HIS A 64 -3.35 -6.42 -0.41
CA HIS A 64 -2.71 -5.60 -1.43
C HIS A 64 -3.69 -5.06 -2.47
N LYS A 65 -4.70 -5.85 -2.85
CA LYS A 65 -5.75 -5.41 -3.78
C LYS A 65 -6.60 -4.31 -3.15
N GLU A 66 -7.04 -4.50 -1.91
CA GLU A 66 -7.85 -3.53 -1.19
C GLU A 66 -7.07 -2.24 -0.87
N LEU A 67 -5.80 -2.35 -0.46
CA LEU A 67 -4.92 -1.20 -0.28
C LEU A 67 -4.78 -0.38 -1.56
N ARG A 68 -4.62 -1.04 -2.71
CA ARG A 68 -4.59 -0.35 -4.00
C ARG A 68 -5.91 0.39 -4.24
N SER A 69 -7.05 -0.26 -4.03
CA SER A 69 -8.36 0.38 -4.21
C SER A 69 -8.55 1.58 -3.29
N LEU A 70 -8.08 1.51 -2.04
CA LEU A 70 -8.09 2.64 -1.11
C LEU A 70 -7.21 3.80 -1.61
N LYS A 71 -5.99 3.51 -2.10
CA LYS A 71 -5.09 4.53 -2.68
C LYS A 71 -5.70 5.21 -3.90
N GLU A 72 -6.30 4.43 -4.80
CA GLU A 72 -6.98 4.96 -5.99
C GLU A 72 -8.20 5.83 -5.61
N LEU A 73 -8.98 5.43 -4.60
CA LEU A 73 -10.11 6.22 -4.09
C LEU A 73 -9.63 7.53 -3.46
N ALA A 74 -8.55 7.47 -2.67
CA ALA A 74 -7.97 8.62 -2.01
C ALA A 74 -7.49 9.65 -3.03
N THR A 75 -6.66 9.24 -4.00
CA THR A 75 -6.02 10.15 -4.95
C THR A 75 -6.85 10.42 -6.21
N GLY A 76 -7.89 9.63 -6.48
CA GLY A 76 -8.72 9.75 -7.69
C GLY A 76 -8.00 9.38 -8.98
N ILE A 77 -6.86 8.68 -8.89
CA ILE A 77 -6.03 8.28 -10.02
C ILE A 77 -5.82 6.76 -9.94
N SER A 78 -6.11 6.05 -11.02
CA SER A 78 -5.86 4.61 -11.09
C SER A 78 -4.36 4.31 -11.04
N HIS A 79 -3.98 3.15 -10.51
CA HIS A 79 -2.58 2.71 -10.45
C HIS A 79 -1.91 2.76 -11.83
N GLN A 80 -2.61 2.30 -12.87
CA GLN A 80 -2.12 2.33 -14.25
C GLN A 80 -1.84 3.76 -14.72
N ARG A 81 -2.77 4.69 -14.48
CA ARG A 81 -2.61 6.09 -14.88
C ARG A 81 -1.50 6.78 -14.10
N ALA A 82 -1.29 6.42 -12.83
CA ALA A 82 -0.19 6.92 -12.02
C ALA A 82 1.17 6.48 -12.59
N ILE A 83 1.29 5.25 -13.08
CA ILE A 83 2.49 4.76 -13.78
C ILE A 83 2.70 5.51 -15.10
N GLU A 84 1.66 5.61 -15.93
CA GLU A 84 1.72 6.31 -17.23
C GLU A 84 2.09 7.78 -17.10
N SER A 85 1.69 8.41 -16.00
CA SER A 85 2.00 9.80 -15.66
C SER A 85 3.34 9.97 -14.93
N GLN A 86 4.13 8.89 -14.79
CA GLN A 86 5.42 8.87 -14.09
C GLN A 86 5.35 9.30 -12.61
N LEU A 87 4.16 9.18 -12.00
CA LEU A 87 3.96 9.41 -10.56
C LEU A 87 4.35 8.18 -9.73
N LEU A 88 4.31 6.99 -10.34
CA LEU A 88 4.76 5.73 -9.77
C LEU A 88 5.73 5.03 -10.72
N PRO A 89 6.70 4.27 -10.20
CA PRO A 89 7.60 3.50 -11.04
C PRO A 89 6.86 2.32 -11.71
N ASP A 90 7.17 2.06 -12.98
CA ASP A 90 6.74 0.84 -13.66
C ASP A 90 7.62 -0.34 -13.24
N LEU A 91 7.07 -1.24 -12.42
CA LEU A 91 7.76 -2.44 -11.96
C LEU A 91 7.40 -3.69 -12.77
N SER A 92 6.65 -3.57 -13.87
CA SER A 92 6.25 -4.70 -14.72
C SER A 92 7.45 -5.46 -15.33
N ALA A 93 8.60 -4.80 -15.44
CA ALA A 93 9.85 -5.43 -15.87
C ALA A 93 10.43 -6.39 -14.81
N LEU A 94 10.26 -6.11 -13.51
CA LEU A 94 10.83 -6.93 -12.43
C LEU A 94 10.13 -8.30 -12.30
N THR A 95 8.84 -8.37 -12.62
CA THR A 95 8.10 -9.64 -12.68
C THR A 95 8.53 -10.52 -13.85
N ARG A 96 9.02 -9.92 -14.96
CA ARG A 96 9.53 -10.66 -16.13
C ARG A 96 10.80 -11.45 -15.81
N ASP A 97 11.67 -10.93 -14.95
CA ASP A 97 12.89 -11.62 -14.51
C ASP A 97 12.65 -12.63 -13.37
N ARG A 98 11.51 -12.55 -12.67
CA ARG A 98 11.14 -13.56 -11.66
C ARG A 98 10.98 -14.97 -12.26
N ALA A 99 10.59 -15.06 -13.53
CA ALA A 99 10.53 -16.33 -14.27
C ALA A 99 11.91 -17.00 -14.47
N LYS A 100 13.02 -16.28 -14.26
CA LYS A 100 14.39 -16.81 -14.33
C LYS A 100 14.93 -17.27 -12.98
N PHE A 101 14.29 -16.92 -11.86
CA PHE A 101 14.64 -17.46 -10.54
C PHE A 101 14.03 -18.86 -10.37
N LYS A 102 14.60 -19.85 -11.08
CA LYS A 102 14.48 -21.28 -10.77
C LYS A 102 15.59 -21.72 -9.80
N GLY A 103 15.98 -20.85 -8.88
CA GLY A 103 16.87 -21.23 -7.79
C GLY A 103 16.03 -21.84 -6.68
N THR A 104 16.18 -23.13 -6.43
CA THR A 104 15.73 -23.75 -5.19
C THR A 104 16.35 -22.95 -4.05
N ILE A 105 15.56 -22.20 -3.28
CA ILE A 105 16.07 -21.61 -2.04
C ILE A 105 16.27 -22.80 -1.10
N PRO A 106 17.51 -23.17 -0.73
CA PRO A 106 17.70 -24.20 0.26
C PRO A 106 17.19 -23.64 1.58
N VAL A 107 16.07 -24.16 2.06
CA VAL A 107 15.68 -23.98 3.46
C VAL A 107 16.73 -24.72 4.28
N MET A 108 17.67 -23.99 4.86
CA MET A 108 18.50 -24.55 5.93
C MET A 108 17.56 -24.80 7.12
N GLU A 109 17.21 -26.06 7.34
CA GLU A 109 16.64 -26.49 8.61
C GLU A 109 17.67 -26.14 9.69
N LEU A 110 17.34 -25.21 10.57
CA LEU A 110 18.12 -24.99 11.78
C LEU A 110 18.00 -26.28 12.61
N GLU A 111 19.10 -27.02 12.72
CA GLU A 111 19.18 -28.14 13.66
C GLU A 111 18.85 -27.59 15.06
N ASN A 112 17.74 -28.06 15.62
CA ASN A 112 17.38 -27.84 17.02
C ASN A 112 18.44 -28.56 17.86
N ASP A 113 19.53 -27.86 18.17
CA ASP A 113 20.48 -28.29 19.18
C ASP A 113 19.75 -28.36 20.52
N LYS A 114 19.42 -29.59 20.89
CA LYS A 114 18.93 -29.94 22.21
C LYS A 114 19.98 -29.52 23.22
N VAL A 115 19.71 -28.44 23.95
CA VAL A 115 20.43 -28.12 25.18
C VAL A 115 20.20 -29.29 26.16
N PRO A 116 21.24 -30.01 26.61
CA PRO A 116 21.06 -31.02 27.64
C PRO A 116 20.81 -30.34 29.00
N LEU A 117 19.96 -30.99 29.77
CA LEU A 117 19.49 -30.67 31.13
C LEU A 117 20.55 -30.08 32.08
#